data_AF-A0A5E4LUF2-F1
#
_entry.id   AF-A0A5E4LUF2-F1
#
_cell.length_a   1.000
_cell.length_b   1.000
_cell.length_c   1.000
_cell.angle_alpha   90.00
_cell.angle_beta   90.00
_cell.angle_gamma   90.00
#
_symmetry.space_group_name_H-M   'P 1'
#
loop_
_entity.id
_entity.type
_entity.pdbx_description
1 polymer ?
#
loop_
_entity_poly.entity_id
_entity_poly.type
_entity_poly.pdbx_seq_one_letter_code
_entity_poly.pdbx_strand_id
1 'polypeptide(L)' 'MGMSKKDLSRKKANIKSRIDELEKKARMDPLKKNRALHDELDQLRRKLTED' A
#
# COMPACT_ATOMS: atom_id res chain seq x y z
N MET A 1 -22.57 12.60 -1.78
CA MET A 1 -22.36 11.15 -1.98
C MET A 1 -21.07 10.75 -1.29
N GLY A 2 -21.14 10.39 0.00
CA GLY A 2 -19.97 9.93 0.76
C GLY A 2 -19.91 8.40 0.72
N MET A 3 -18.70 7.84 0.59
CA MET A 3 -18.51 6.38 0.72
C MET A 3 -19.09 5.89 2.04
N SER A 4 -19.77 4.75 2.02
CA SER A 4 -20.22 4.12 3.25
C SER A 4 -19.01 3.69 4.09
N LYS A 5 -19.17 3.62 5.42
CA LYS A 5 -18.13 3.12 6.34
C LYS A 5 -17.59 1.75 5.88
N LYS A 6 -18.45 0.92 5.28
CA LYS A 6 -18.07 -0.40 4.73
C LYS A 6 -17.15 -0.28 3.52
N ASP A 7 -17.37 0.70 2.65
CA ASP A 7 -16.54 0.94 1.47
C ASP A 7 -15.17 1.51 1.84
N LEU A 8 -15.12 2.38 2.86
CA LEU A 8 -13.85 2.84 3.44
C LEU A 8 -13.04 1.67 4.00
N SER A 9 -13.68 0.77 4.77
CA SER A 9 -13.01 -0.44 5.27
C SER A 9 -12.50 -1.35 4.16
N ARG A 10 -13.29 -1.56 3.09
CA ARG A 10 -12.86 -2.35 1.93
C ARG A 10 -11.67 -1.70 1.22
N LYS A 11 -11.69 -0.39 1.07
CA LYS A 11 -10.58 0.37 0.45
C LYS A 11 -9.31 0.24 1.29
N LYS A 12 -9.41 0.43 2.63
CA LYS A 12 -8.28 0.24 3.55
C LYS A 12 -7.76 -1.20 3.52
N ALA A 13 -8.64 -2.20 3.46
CA ALA A 13 -8.24 -3.61 3.35
C ALA A 13 -7.48 -3.89 2.04
N ASN A 14 -7.98 -3.41 0.89
CA ASN A 14 -7.31 -3.58 -0.40
C ASN A 14 -5.93 -2.92 -0.42
N ILE A 15 -5.81 -1.71 0.14
CA ILE A 15 -4.51 -1.01 0.23
C ILE A 15 -3.53 -1.80 1.11
N LYS A 16 -3.98 -2.34 2.25
CA LYS A 16 -3.16 -3.19 3.12
C LYS A 16 -2.69 -4.46 2.41
N SER A 17 -3.58 -5.15 1.69
CA SER A 17 -3.20 -6.35 0.91
C SER A 17 -2.16 -6.01 -0.16
N ARG A 18 -2.31 -4.88 -0.84
CA ARG A 18 -1.34 -4.42 -1.86
C ARG A 18 0.03 -4.12 -1.25
N ILE A 19 0.07 -3.51 -0.07
CA ILE A 19 1.31 -3.25 0.67
C ILE A 19 1.98 -4.56 1.05
N ASP A 20 1.26 -5.56 1.56
CA ASP A 20 1.84 -6.85 1.94
C ASP A 20 2.50 -7.57 0.74
N GLU A 21 1.85 -7.55 -0.42
CA GLU A 21 2.40 -8.08 -1.67
C GLU A 21 3.68 -7.36 -2.09
N LEU A 22 3.67 -6.02 -2.03
CA LEU A 22 4.83 -5.22 -2.40
C LEU A 22 5.96 -5.36 -1.37
N GLU A 23 5.65 -5.48 -0.07
CA GLU A 23 6.66 -5.71 0.97
C GLU A 23 7.37 -7.05 0.79
N LYS A 24 6.66 -8.11 0.40
CA LYS A 24 7.28 -9.39 0.06
C LYS A 24 8.28 -9.26 -1.09
N LYS A 25 7.90 -8.50 -2.13
CA LYS A 25 8.79 -8.22 -3.27
C LYS A 25 9.98 -7.34 -2.88
N ALA A 26 9.74 -6.31 -2.07
CA ALA A 26 10.77 -5.41 -1.55
C ALA A 26 11.78 -6.13 -0.65
N ARG A 27 11.35 -7.12 0.15
CA ARG A 27 12.26 -7.96 0.95
C ARG A 27 13.20 -8.80 0.07
N MET A 28 12.73 -9.22 -1.10
CA MET A 28 13.56 -9.94 -2.08
C MET A 28 14.44 -9.01 -2.91
N ASP A 29 14.24 -7.70 -2.85
CA ASP A 29 15.07 -6.67 -3.49
C ASP A 29 15.82 -5.81 -2.45
N PRO A 30 16.77 -6.38 -1.69
CA PRO A 30 17.47 -5.65 -0.62
C PRO A 30 18.29 -4.46 -1.13
N LEU A 31 18.61 -4.44 -2.43
CA LEU A 31 19.37 -3.37 -3.08
C LEU A 31 18.49 -2.21 -3.55
N LYS A 32 17.17 -2.27 -3.34
CA LYS A 32 16.20 -1.28 -3.85
C LYS A 32 16.42 -0.92 -5.32
N LYS A 33 16.83 -1.91 -6.13
CA LYS A 33 17.05 -1.72 -7.56
C LYS A 33 15.76 -1.30 -8.23
N ASN A 34 14.62 -1.81 -7.73
CA ASN A 34 13.33 -1.40 -8.21
C ASN A 34 12.77 -0.21 -7.42
N ARG A 35 13.30 0.98 -7.72
CA ARG A 35 12.93 2.24 -7.06
C ARG A 35 11.42 2.51 -7.11
N ALA A 36 10.78 2.17 -8.22
CA ALA A 36 9.33 2.29 -8.40
C ALA A 36 8.52 1.46 -7.39
N LEU A 37 9.02 0.27 -7.02
CA LEU A 37 8.36 -0.62 -6.05
C LEU A 37 8.41 -0.03 -4.64
N HIS A 38 9.56 0.57 -4.28
CA HIS A 38 9.73 1.26 -3.00
C HIS A 38 8.94 2.57 -2.93
N ASP A 39 8.89 3.35 -4.01
CA ASP A 39 8.07 4.57 -4.10
C ASP A 39 6.57 4.23 -4.00
N GLU A 40 6.10 3.17 -4.67
CA GLU A 40 4.70 2.74 -4.58
C GLU A 40 4.36 2.26 -3.16
N LEU A 41 5.27 1.55 -2.49
CA LEU A 41 5.11 1.17 -1.08
C LEU A 41 4.98 2.39 -0.16
N ASP A 42 5.85 3.39 -0.34
CA ASP A 42 5.85 4.60 0.48
C ASP A 42 4.55 5.39 0.28
N GLN A 43 4.12 5.56 -0.98
CA GLN A 43 2.86 6.21 -1.33
C GLN A 43 1.64 5.50 -0.74
N LEU A 44 1.58 4.17 -0.83
CA LEU A 44 0.47 3.39 -0.29
C LEU A 44 0.45 3.44 1.25
N ARG A 45 1.62 3.46 1.91
CA ARG A 45 1.71 3.64 3.37
C ARG A 45 1.24 5.03 3.81
N ARG A 46 1.61 6.09 3.10
CA ARG A 46 1.12 7.45 3.39
C ARG A 46 -0.40 7.55 3.25
N LYS A 47 -0.96 6.99 2.17
CA LYS A 47 -2.42 6.92 1.94
C LYS A 47 -3.19 6.20 3.05
N LEU A 48 -2.58 5.25 3.75
CA LEU A 48 -3.20 4.60 4.91
C LEU A 48 -3.09 5.40 6.20
N THR A 49 -2.14 6.33 6.26
CA THR A 49 -1.86 7.14 7.46
C THR A 49 -2.64 8.46 7.43
N GLU A 50 -2.90 9.01 6.25
CA GLU A 50 -3.64 10.26 6.05
C GLU A 50 -5.18 10.09 6.04
N ASP A 51 -5.73 8.88 6.26
CA ASP A 51 -7.16 8.53 6.19
C ASP A 51 -7.64 7.79 7.44
#